data_AF-A0A6I1VZ13-F1
#
_entry.id   AF-A0A6I1VZ13-F1
#
_cell.length_a   1.000
_cell.length_b   1.000
_cell.length_c   1.000
_cell.angle_alpha   90.00
_cell.angle_beta   90.00
_cell.angle_gamma   90.00
#
_symmetry.space_group_name_H-M   'P 1'
#
loop_
_entity.id
_entity.type
_entity.pdbx_description
1 polymer ?
#
loop_
_entity_poly.entity_id
_entity_poly.type
_entity_poly.pdbx_seq_one_letter_code
_entity_poly.pdbx_strand_id
1 'polypeptide(L)'
;MRNAPPHDQWLTLKQLLPVLLAQGRLRQSCAEHALISSREPLNAPLHPLVFLANQQLADPTRPGKRLDLETLTAWLADEFAQPYLRLDPLKIDVATVTGLMSFAFAQRHQILAVAADEHTITIASAQPWVSSWEADLK
;
A
#
# COMPACT_ATOMS: atom_id res chain seq x y z
N MET A 1 -8.15 7.62 -8.04
CA MET A 1 -7.80 7.66 -9.50
C MET A 1 -8.35 6.42 -10.23
N ARG A 2 -8.92 6.51 -11.44
CA ARG A 2 -9.50 5.34 -12.19
C ARG A 2 -8.73 4.92 -13.46
N ASN A 3 -7.40 5.05 -13.48
CA ASN A 3 -6.59 4.48 -14.56
C ASN A 3 -5.63 3.46 -13.95
N ALA A 4 -6.01 2.18 -13.98
CA ALA A 4 -5.05 1.11 -13.76
C ALA A 4 -4.07 1.08 -14.94
N PRO A 5 -2.76 0.98 -14.71
CA PRO A 5 -1.78 0.87 -15.78
C PRO A 5 -2.00 -0.44 -16.54
N PRO A 6 -1.64 -0.50 -17.84
CA PRO A 6 -1.80 -1.71 -18.66
C PRO A 6 -0.86 -2.87 -18.26
N HIS A 7 0.03 -2.63 -17.30
CA HIS A 7 0.97 -3.61 -16.75
C HIS A 7 1.15 -3.34 -15.25
N ASP A 8 1.56 -4.36 -14.52
CA ASP A 8 1.87 -4.27 -13.10
C ASP A 8 2.82 -3.10 -12.82
N GLN A 9 2.39 -2.20 -11.94
CA GLN A 9 3.17 -1.06 -11.54
C GLN A 9 3.24 -0.96 -10.02
N TRP A 10 4.44 -1.05 -9.49
CA TRP A 10 4.65 -0.83 -8.06
C TRP A 10 4.40 0.62 -7.71
N LEU A 11 3.84 0.86 -6.53
CA LEU A 11 3.65 2.19 -6.01
C LEU A 11 4.98 2.94 -5.96
N THR A 12 4.92 4.21 -6.31
CA THR A 12 6.06 5.14 -6.24
C THR A 12 5.61 6.48 -5.68
N LEU A 13 6.54 7.21 -5.05
CA LEU A 13 6.26 8.57 -4.58
C LEU A 13 5.81 9.51 -5.72
N LYS A 14 6.31 9.28 -6.94
CA LYS A 14 5.92 10.07 -8.12
C LYS A 14 4.43 9.93 -8.45
N GLN A 15 3.81 8.81 -8.10
CA GLN A 15 2.37 8.60 -8.27
C GLN A 15 1.58 9.15 -7.08
N LEU A 16 2.10 8.99 -5.85
CA LEU A 16 1.36 9.33 -4.63
C LEU A 16 1.37 10.83 -4.31
N LEU A 17 2.52 11.50 -4.46
CA LEU A 17 2.70 12.90 -4.08
C LEU A 17 1.73 13.85 -4.83
N PRO A 18 1.53 13.74 -6.16
CA PRO A 18 0.58 14.61 -6.86
C PRO A 18 -0.85 14.50 -6.34
N VAL A 19 -1.29 13.29 -5.95
CA VAL A 19 -2.64 13.07 -5.44
C VAL A 19 -2.80 13.68 -4.04
N LEU A 20 -1.83 13.45 -3.16
CA LEU A 20 -1.81 14.05 -1.82
C LEU A 20 -1.79 15.59 -1.88
N LEU A 21 -1.06 16.17 -2.83
CA LEU A 21 -1.02 17.61 -3.08
C LEU A 21 -2.36 18.12 -3.60
N ALA A 22 -2.94 17.47 -4.61
CA ALA A 22 -4.23 17.85 -5.19
C ALA A 22 -5.36 17.81 -4.16
N GLN A 23 -5.28 16.93 -3.17
CA GLN A 23 -6.22 16.79 -2.07
C GLN A 23 -5.91 17.69 -0.86
N GLY A 24 -4.85 18.50 -0.94
CA GLY A 24 -4.43 19.39 0.15
C GLY A 24 -3.92 18.68 1.40
N ARG A 25 -3.65 17.37 1.32
CA ARG A 25 -3.12 16.54 2.42
C ARG A 25 -1.64 16.72 2.64
N LEU A 26 -0.96 17.36 1.70
CA LEU A 26 0.46 17.66 1.76
C LEU A 26 0.72 19.06 1.21
N ARG A 27 1.76 19.73 1.72
CA ARG A 27 2.26 21.00 1.16
C ARG A 27 3.31 20.74 0.10
N GLN A 28 3.40 21.63 -0.89
CA GLN A 28 4.36 21.54 -1.98
C GLN A 28 5.81 21.38 -1.50
N SER A 29 6.25 22.22 -0.55
CA SER A 29 7.60 22.16 0.01
C SER A 29 7.92 20.82 0.69
N CYS A 30 6.93 20.22 1.36
CA CYS A 30 7.08 18.91 1.97
C CYS A 30 7.19 17.78 0.93
N ALA A 31 6.44 17.87 -0.17
CA ALA A 31 6.51 16.90 -1.26
C ALA A 31 7.87 16.94 -1.97
N GLU A 32 8.41 18.14 -2.20
CA GLU A 32 9.74 18.34 -2.79
C GLU A 32 10.84 17.76 -1.90
N HIS A 33 10.78 18.05 -0.60
CA HIS A 33 11.73 17.50 0.37
C HIS A 33 11.65 15.96 0.41
N ALA A 34 10.45 15.39 0.46
CA ALA A 34 10.25 13.94 0.46
C ALA A 34 10.85 13.28 -0.79
N LEU A 35 10.74 13.90 -1.97
CA LEU A 35 11.31 13.38 -3.21
C LEU A 35 12.84 13.44 -3.25
N ILE A 36 13.44 14.41 -2.57
CA ILE A 36 14.90 14.52 -2.43
C ILE A 36 15.39 13.44 -1.46
N SER A 37 14.80 13.35 -0.27
CA SER A 37 15.18 12.38 0.76
C SER A 37 14.97 10.92 0.34
N SER A 38 14.00 10.64 -0.54
CA SER A 38 13.77 9.28 -1.03
C SER A 38 14.91 8.74 -1.91
N ARG A 39 15.81 9.60 -2.37
CA ARG A 39 16.99 9.21 -3.19
C ARG A 39 18.14 8.69 -2.34
N GLU A 40 18.08 8.89 -1.03
CA GLU A 40 19.10 8.37 -0.13
C GLU A 40 19.08 6.83 -0.14
N PRO A 41 20.25 6.15 -0.19
CA PRO A 41 20.31 4.69 -0.29
C PRO A 41 19.58 3.96 0.85
N LEU A 42 19.54 4.55 2.05
CA LEU A 42 18.85 4.01 3.21
C LEU A 42 17.32 3.96 3.03
N ASN A 43 16.77 4.85 2.20
CA ASN A 43 15.33 4.99 1.97
C ASN A 43 14.84 4.23 0.72
N ALA A 44 15.75 3.91 -0.21
CA ALA A 44 15.44 3.21 -1.45
C ALA A 44 14.67 1.89 -1.30
N PRO A 45 14.93 1.02 -0.31
CA PRO A 45 14.19 -0.24 -0.17
C PRO A 45 12.82 -0.09 0.52
N LEU A 46 12.46 1.09 1.03
CA LEU A 46 11.22 1.26 1.78
C LEU A 46 10.01 1.38 0.83
N HIS A 47 8.89 0.79 1.24
CA HIS A 47 7.61 1.04 0.58
C HIS A 47 7.26 2.55 0.65
N PRO A 48 6.75 3.18 -0.43
CA PRO A 48 6.50 4.62 -0.46
C PRO A 48 5.65 5.15 0.70
N LEU A 49 4.61 4.40 1.11
CA LEU A 49 3.79 4.81 2.27
C LEU A 49 4.57 4.76 3.59
N VAL A 50 5.44 3.77 3.77
CA VAL A 50 6.30 3.65 4.96
C VAL A 50 7.30 4.80 5.00
N PHE A 51 7.91 5.09 3.85
CA PHE A 51 8.82 6.23 3.73
C PHE A 51 8.11 7.55 4.09
N LEU A 52 6.93 7.82 3.52
CA LEU A 52 6.15 9.02 3.82
C LEU A 52 5.74 9.10 5.29
N ALA A 53 5.33 7.98 5.89
CA ALA A 53 4.99 7.92 7.31
C ALA A 53 6.19 8.29 8.21
N ASN A 54 7.39 7.82 7.86
CA ASN A 54 8.62 8.13 8.59
C ASN A 54 9.00 9.61 8.52
N GLN A 55 8.57 10.34 7.48
CA GLN A 55 8.80 11.78 7.38
C GLN A 55 7.96 12.60 8.38
N GLN A 56 6.97 11.99 9.04
CA GLN A 56 6.12 12.63 10.06
C GLN A 56 5.47 13.95 9.58
N LEU A 57 5.11 14.00 8.30
CA LEU A 57 4.58 15.18 7.63
C LEU A 57 3.22 15.55 8.21
N ALA A 58 3.01 16.85 8.46
CA ALA A 58 1.71 17.35 8.92
C ALA A 58 0.67 17.17 7.81
N ASP A 59 -0.55 16.80 8.21
CA ASP A 59 -1.70 16.69 7.31
C ASP A 59 -2.56 17.96 7.44
N PRO A 60 -2.53 18.89 6.47
CA PRO A 60 -3.26 20.15 6.56
C PRO A 60 -4.78 19.97 6.62
N THR A 61 -5.33 18.84 6.15
CA THR A 61 -6.77 18.58 6.21
C THR A 61 -7.21 18.09 7.60
N ARG A 62 -6.26 17.68 8.45
CA ARG A 62 -6.49 17.18 9.81
C ARG A 62 -5.55 17.88 10.79
N PRO A 63 -5.93 19.06 11.32
CA PRO A 63 -5.09 19.84 12.24
C PRO A 63 -4.59 19.00 13.43
N GLY A 64 -3.29 19.07 13.70
CA GLY A 64 -2.64 18.31 14.78
C GLY A 64 -2.37 16.83 14.46
N LYS A 65 -2.77 16.34 13.28
CA LYS A 65 -2.45 14.98 12.81
C LYS A 65 -1.34 15.02 11.77
N ARG A 66 -0.69 13.86 11.62
CA ARG A 66 0.37 13.62 10.65
C ARG A 66 -0.07 12.56 9.66
N LEU A 67 0.60 12.48 8.52
CA LEU A 67 0.45 11.39 7.56
C LEU A 67 1.16 10.14 8.09
N ASP A 68 0.60 9.51 9.11
CA ASP A 68 1.08 8.21 9.61
C ASP A 68 0.73 7.06 8.65
N LEU A 69 1.31 5.88 8.90
CA LEU A 69 1.14 4.73 8.02
C LEU A 69 -0.33 4.28 7.94
N GLU A 70 -1.04 4.24 9.06
CA GLU A 70 -2.45 3.82 9.11
C GLU A 70 -3.33 4.77 8.27
N THR A 71 -3.15 6.08 8.43
CA THR A 71 -3.79 7.10 7.62
C THR A 71 -3.50 6.92 6.14
N LEU A 72 -2.23 6.73 5.78
CA LEU A 72 -1.79 6.64 4.39
C LEU A 72 -2.31 5.36 3.72
N THR A 73 -2.35 4.25 4.44
CA THR A 73 -2.93 2.99 3.92
C THR A 73 -4.44 3.08 3.77
N ALA A 74 -5.15 3.67 4.74
CA ALA A 74 -6.60 3.88 4.63
C ALA A 74 -6.96 4.82 3.48
N TRP A 75 -6.19 5.90 3.30
CA TRP A 75 -6.32 6.80 2.16
C TRP A 75 -6.07 6.12 0.83
N LEU A 76 -5.02 5.30 0.73
CA LEU A 76 -4.74 4.55 -0.49
C LEU A 76 -5.89 3.58 -0.82
N ALA A 77 -6.45 2.90 0.17
CA ALA A 77 -7.58 2.01 -0.02
C ALA A 77 -8.79 2.76 -0.61
N ASP A 78 -9.10 3.94 -0.07
CA ASP A 78 -10.16 4.82 -0.58
C ASP A 78 -9.89 5.29 -2.02
N GLU A 79 -8.65 5.69 -2.34
CA GLU A 79 -8.25 6.12 -3.69
C GLU A 79 -8.50 5.07 -4.78
N PHE A 80 -8.48 3.80 -4.39
CA PHE A 80 -8.62 2.63 -5.25
C PHE A 80 -9.96 1.92 -5.08
N ALA A 81 -10.86 2.46 -4.24
CA ALA A 81 -12.13 1.84 -3.89
C ALA A 81 -11.98 0.39 -3.39
N GLN A 82 -10.94 0.13 -2.60
CA GLN A 82 -10.67 -1.16 -1.97
C GLN A 82 -10.90 -1.08 -0.45
N PRO A 83 -11.27 -2.19 0.22
CA PRO A 83 -11.38 -2.21 1.66
C PRO A 83 -10.02 -2.04 2.34
N TYR A 84 -9.96 -1.19 3.38
CA TYR A 84 -8.82 -1.16 4.30
C TYR A 84 -8.91 -2.34 5.27
N LEU A 85 -7.82 -3.11 5.40
CA LEU A 85 -7.71 -4.21 6.35
C LEU A 85 -6.49 -4.02 7.26
N ARG A 86 -6.73 -3.96 8.57
CA ARG A 86 -5.66 -4.01 9.57
C ARG A 86 -5.38 -5.47 9.92
N LEU A 87 -4.21 -5.95 9.53
CA LEU A 87 -3.79 -7.33 9.80
C LEU A 87 -3.48 -7.51 11.29
N ASP A 88 -4.15 -8.47 11.90
CA ASP A 88 -3.86 -8.95 13.25
C ASP A 88 -3.34 -10.39 13.13
N PRO A 89 -2.03 -10.64 13.38
CA PRO A 89 -1.44 -11.96 13.22
C PRO A 89 -2.15 -13.05 14.03
N LEU A 90 -2.82 -12.69 15.13
CA LEU A 90 -3.53 -13.64 15.99
C LEU A 90 -4.92 -14.00 15.46
N LYS A 91 -5.46 -13.24 14.51
CA LYS A 91 -6.78 -13.45 13.90
C LYS A 91 -6.71 -14.10 12.52
N ILE A 92 -5.54 -14.13 11.90
CA ILE A 92 -5.36 -14.78 10.61
C ILE A 92 -5.37 -16.29 10.82
N ASP A 93 -6.37 -16.96 10.26
CA ASP A 93 -6.42 -18.42 10.24
C ASP A 93 -5.41 -18.96 9.22
N VAL A 94 -4.19 -19.16 9.71
CA VAL A 94 -3.08 -19.68 8.91
C VAL A 94 -3.40 -21.06 8.33
N ALA A 95 -4.21 -21.89 9.00
CA ALA A 95 -4.54 -23.23 8.52
C ALA A 95 -5.42 -23.18 7.27
N THR A 96 -6.41 -22.29 7.26
CA THR A 96 -7.28 -22.05 6.10
C THR A 96 -6.51 -21.43 4.92
N VAL A 97 -5.50 -20.59 5.20
CA VAL A 97 -4.73 -19.88 4.19
C VAL A 97 -3.59 -20.71 3.57
N THR A 98 -2.93 -21.56 4.35
CA THR A 98 -1.74 -22.31 3.91
C THR A 98 -2.02 -23.40 2.86
N GLY A 99 -3.28 -23.80 2.69
CA GLY A 99 -3.70 -24.72 1.62
C GLY A 99 -3.91 -24.04 0.26
N LEU A 100 -4.09 -22.71 0.24
CA LEU A 100 -4.48 -21.96 -0.96
C LEU A 100 -3.29 -21.37 -1.71
N MET A 101 -2.24 -20.99 -0.97
CA MET A 101 -0.99 -20.52 -1.55
C MET A 101 0.20 -20.89 -0.68
N SER A 102 1.31 -21.25 -1.32
CA SER A 102 2.57 -21.47 -0.60
C SER A 102 3.08 -20.16 0.00
N PHE A 103 3.75 -20.26 1.16
CA PHE A 103 4.44 -19.12 1.75
C PHE A 103 5.44 -18.45 0.79
N ALA A 104 6.16 -19.26 -0.01
CA ALA A 104 7.12 -18.75 -0.99
C ALA A 104 6.44 -17.93 -2.10
N PHE A 105 5.23 -18.31 -2.50
CA PHE A 105 4.43 -17.55 -3.47
C PHE A 105 3.99 -16.21 -2.86
N ALA A 106 3.37 -16.23 -1.68
CA ALA A 106 2.97 -15.04 -0.94
C ALA A 106 4.15 -14.06 -0.75
N GLN A 107 5.31 -14.57 -0.34
CA GLN A 107 6.52 -13.78 -0.13
C GLN A 107 7.04 -13.15 -1.44
N ARG A 108 7.09 -13.92 -2.53
CA ARG A 108 7.57 -13.44 -3.84
C ARG A 108 6.70 -12.32 -4.39
N HIS A 109 5.38 -12.44 -4.26
CA HIS A 109 4.42 -11.48 -4.80
C HIS A 109 4.03 -10.38 -3.79
N GLN A 110 4.54 -10.44 -2.54
CA GLN A 110 4.22 -9.52 -1.45
C GLN A 110 2.71 -9.40 -1.17
N ILE A 111 2.02 -10.53 -1.21
CA ILE A 111 0.59 -10.64 -0.94
C ILE A 111 0.35 -11.61 0.21
N LEU A 112 -0.82 -11.53 0.83
CA LEU A 112 -1.22 -12.44 1.90
C LEU A 112 -2.69 -12.80 1.75
N ALA A 113 -2.99 -14.09 1.65
CA ALA A 113 -4.37 -14.55 1.82
C ALA A 113 -4.81 -14.33 3.28
N VAL A 114 -5.96 -13.72 3.47
CA VAL A 114 -6.45 -13.29 4.80
C VAL A 114 -7.80 -13.89 5.16
N ALA A 115 -8.55 -14.36 4.17
CA ALA A 115 -9.79 -15.09 4.34
C ALA A 115 -10.03 -15.97 3.12
N ALA A 116 -10.76 -17.06 3.31
CA ALA A 116 -11.28 -17.87 2.24
C ALA A 116 -12.64 -18.44 2.62
N ASP A 117 -13.52 -18.53 1.64
CA ASP A 117 -14.79 -19.24 1.73
C ASP A 117 -14.89 -20.28 0.59
N GLU A 118 -16.05 -20.90 0.42
CA GLU A 118 -16.26 -21.97 -0.58
C GLU A 118 -16.05 -21.52 -2.04
N HIS A 119 -16.08 -20.21 -2.31
CA HIS A 119 -16.08 -19.68 -3.68
C HIS A 119 -15.02 -18.60 -3.92
N THR A 120 -14.55 -17.94 -2.86
CA THR A 120 -13.68 -16.78 -2.97
C THR A 120 -12.53 -16.81 -1.97
N ILE A 121 -11.44 -16.15 -2.35
CA ILE A 121 -10.27 -15.94 -1.50
C ILE A 121 -10.05 -14.44 -1.43
N THR A 122 -9.87 -13.92 -0.22
CA THR A 122 -9.51 -12.52 0.00
C THR A 122 -8.00 -12.40 0.15
N ILE A 123 -7.38 -11.58 -0.69
CA ILE A 123 -5.94 -11.31 -0.70
C ILE A 123 -5.69 -9.87 -0.25
N ALA A 124 -4.84 -9.70 0.76
CA ALA A 124 -4.29 -8.41 1.14
C ALA A 124 -3.03 -8.11 0.31
N SER A 125 -2.96 -6.89 -0.23
CA SER A 125 -1.82 -6.37 -0.99
C SER A 125 -1.52 -4.93 -0.57
N ALA A 126 -0.24 -4.58 -0.52
CA ALA A 126 0.20 -3.19 -0.39
C ALA A 126 0.38 -2.50 -1.76
N GLN A 127 0.22 -3.23 -2.86
CA GLN A 127 0.47 -2.81 -4.24
C GLN A 127 -0.80 -2.94 -5.08
N PRO A 128 -1.70 -1.93 -5.07
CA PRO A 128 -3.03 -2.06 -5.68
C PRO A 128 -3.02 -2.10 -7.23
N TRP A 129 -1.89 -1.78 -7.87
CA TRP A 129 -1.69 -1.89 -9.31
C TRP A 129 -0.92 -3.16 -9.73
N VAL A 130 -0.69 -4.10 -8.81
CA VAL A 130 0.03 -5.35 -9.09
C VAL A 130 -0.96 -6.50 -8.98
N SER A 131 -1.32 -7.08 -10.13
CA SER A 131 -2.29 -8.18 -10.23
C SER A 131 -1.77 -9.36 -11.06
N SER A 132 -0.54 -9.30 -11.60
CA SER A 132 0.03 -10.41 -12.39
C SER A 132 0.12 -11.73 -11.64
N TRP A 133 0.20 -11.69 -10.31
CA TRP A 133 0.17 -12.88 -9.44
C TRP A 133 -1.11 -13.71 -9.62
N GLU A 134 -2.22 -13.11 -10.05
CA GLU A 134 -3.46 -13.83 -10.31
C GLU A 134 -3.29 -14.87 -11.43
N ALA A 135 -2.49 -14.56 -12.46
CA ALA A 135 -2.20 -15.49 -13.55
C ALA A 135 -1.25 -16.63 -13.13
N ASP A 136 -0.51 -16.44 -12.04
CA ASP A 136 0.42 -17.43 -11.50
C ASP A 136 -0.27 -18.37 -10.47
N LEU A 137 -1.50 -18.06 -10.04
CA LEU A 137 -2.33 -18.98 -9.26
C LEU A 137 -2.80 -20.13 -10.16
N LYS A 138 -2.47 -21.36 -9.77
CA LYS A 138 -2.83 -22.60 -10.48
C LYS A 138 -3.60 -23.54 -9.58
#